data_AF-A0A956EBC8-F1
#
_entry.id   AF-A0A956EBC8-F1
#
_cell.length_a   1.000
_cell.length_b   1.000
_cell.length_c   1.000
_cell.angle_alpha   90.00
_cell.angle_beta   90.00
_cell.angle_gamma   90.00
#
_symmetry.space_group_name_H-M   'P 1'
#
loop_
_entity.id
_entity.type
_entity.pdbx_description
1 polymer ?
#
loop_
_entity_poly.entity_id
_entity_poly.type
_entity_poly.pdbx_seq_one_letter_code
_entity_poly.pdbx_strand_id
1 'polypeptide(L)'
;MGSEDTSSRQRRERERPPVLTPPLRSKRGGPSRLLGAALLLGPALAGGCGSGPTPGGDLDQLRQALSPEARKDRAAQIRAAAEARGLYNGLLLAGIADTETGMSHCHSELTWACEGPNSPDCDGGPVVAGAGDGPCSLKQGGLGMFQFDAGTYDQTLAREGDRILTVAGNTDAAVDFVINMVKRSVYFQADTDQDAIDVMNRVRPWNELWHPWVQTVTRYYNGCVPGSCSVYDQRYANYSKGGRGLLEEMGVDFWYGREPACESIGNEPTILDEQGWCFGAGGPPDFWRNETAGLDDHLLWTNTTDDLEPANFAKWYFHFDAPGRYQLEVYTAGGYADSLEARYTIAHGGSFESVLLDQTAADGWQSLGEFDFGGEGTLQVDDNTGEPLDGAQRLVADAVRVTLKDAAAGSGGSGGSGGCGADCAGGAGGAPSAGGAAGSVGGSGSQGARPVTRTEGGEGCGCRTATSSDRGSLSGFGYFALALWLFRRRRTR
;
A
#
# COMPACT_ATOMS: atom_id res chain seq x y z
N MET A 1 -59.86 46.00 2.09
CA MET A 1 -58.39 45.89 2.00
C MET A 1 -57.97 44.90 3.08
N GLY A 2 -57.50 43.70 2.84
CA GLY A 2 -57.31 42.86 1.66
C GLY A 2 -57.13 41.45 2.22
N SER A 3 -57.84 40.48 1.64
CA SER A 3 -57.84 39.07 2.02
C SER A 3 -56.93 38.34 1.03
N GLU A 4 -55.81 37.78 1.49
CA GLU A 4 -54.95 36.94 0.65
C GLU A 4 -55.01 35.46 1.07
N ASP A 5 -55.71 34.79 0.17
CA ASP A 5 -55.83 33.39 -0.23
C ASP A 5 -54.62 32.46 0.01
N THR A 6 -54.82 31.46 0.84
CA THR A 6 -54.00 30.23 0.93
C THR A 6 -54.55 29.18 -0.03
N SER A 7 -54.08 29.18 -1.29
CA SER A 7 -54.41 28.12 -2.26
C SER A 7 -53.31 27.98 -3.33
N SER A 8 -52.23 27.25 -3.02
CA SER A 8 -51.23 26.87 -4.04
C SER A 8 -50.30 25.70 -3.68
N ARG A 9 -50.72 24.75 -2.82
CA ARG A 9 -49.90 23.57 -2.47
C ARG A 9 -50.55 22.19 -2.64
N GLN A 10 -51.61 22.07 -3.44
CA GLN A 10 -52.18 20.76 -3.83
C GLN A 10 -52.41 20.67 -5.33
N ARG A 11 -51.33 20.53 -6.13
CA ARG A 11 -51.46 20.06 -7.52
C ARG A 11 -50.15 19.62 -8.18
N ARG A 12 -49.44 18.62 -7.62
CA ARG A 12 -48.43 17.83 -8.38
C ARG A 12 -48.33 16.39 -7.86
N GLU A 13 -49.44 15.68 -7.86
CA GLU A 13 -49.45 14.21 -7.82
C GLU A 13 -50.56 13.72 -8.74
N ARG A 14 -50.21 13.34 -9.97
CA ARG A 14 -50.88 12.35 -10.83
C ARG A 14 -50.12 12.28 -12.15
N GLU A 15 -50.03 11.05 -12.66
CA GLU A 15 -49.42 10.62 -13.94
C GLU A 15 -47.98 10.09 -13.86
N ARG A 16 -47.83 8.91 -13.23
CA ARG A 16 -46.82 7.92 -13.64
C ARG A 16 -47.49 6.92 -14.61
N PRO A 17 -46.94 6.67 -15.82
CA PRO A 17 -47.42 5.62 -16.71
C PRO A 17 -46.99 4.21 -16.23
N PRO A 18 -47.70 3.14 -16.63
CA PRO A 18 -47.46 1.78 -16.13
C PRO A 18 -46.16 1.18 -16.70
N VAL A 19 -45.42 0.51 -15.82
CA VAL A 19 -44.22 -0.28 -16.13
C VAL A 19 -44.64 -1.53 -16.90
N LEU A 20 -44.14 -1.67 -18.13
CA LEU A 20 -44.26 -2.86 -18.95
C LEU A 20 -43.27 -3.92 -18.47
N THR A 21 -43.79 -5.06 -18.02
CA THR A 21 -43.04 -6.28 -17.73
C THR A 21 -42.52 -6.93 -19.02
N PRO A 22 -41.23 -7.34 -19.09
CA PRO A 22 -40.73 -8.14 -20.21
C PRO A 22 -41.14 -9.62 -20.06
N PRO A 23 -41.38 -10.34 -21.17
CA PRO A 23 -41.84 -11.72 -21.11
C PRO A 23 -40.72 -12.72 -20.83
N LEU A 24 -41.04 -13.67 -19.96
CA LEU A 24 -40.30 -14.91 -19.69
C LEU A 24 -40.05 -15.69 -20.98
N ARG A 25 -38.78 -15.82 -21.37
CA ARG A 25 -38.37 -16.72 -22.46
C ARG A 25 -37.99 -18.08 -21.90
N SER A 26 -38.91 -19.04 -22.00
CA SER A 26 -38.64 -20.45 -21.75
C SER A 26 -37.68 -21.01 -22.80
N LYS A 27 -36.64 -21.74 -22.40
CA LYS A 27 -35.92 -22.70 -23.25
C LYS A 27 -36.10 -24.10 -22.68
N ARG A 28 -36.93 -24.89 -23.36
CA ARG A 28 -37.02 -26.36 -23.20
C ARG A 28 -35.93 -27.03 -24.06
N GLY A 29 -35.14 -27.88 -23.42
CA GLY A 29 -34.87 -29.28 -23.75
C GLY A 29 -34.42 -29.72 -25.16
N GLY A 30 -33.26 -30.39 -25.19
CA GLY A 30 -33.08 -31.70 -25.83
C GLY A 30 -32.21 -31.78 -27.12
N PRO A 31 -31.76 -32.99 -27.53
CA PRO A 31 -30.49 -33.56 -27.05
C PRO A 31 -29.53 -34.04 -28.16
N SER A 32 -28.29 -34.30 -27.72
CA SER A 32 -27.27 -35.27 -28.12
C SER A 32 -27.35 -36.04 -29.46
N ARG A 33 -26.20 -36.07 -30.14
CA ARG A 33 -25.40 -37.24 -30.61
C ARG A 33 -24.89 -37.02 -32.03
N LEU A 34 -23.57 -37.17 -32.22
CA LEU A 34 -23.01 -37.96 -33.31
C LEU A 34 -21.55 -38.35 -33.01
N LEU A 35 -21.33 -39.66 -33.08
CA LEU A 35 -20.04 -40.33 -33.08
C LEU A 35 -19.21 -39.95 -34.32
N GLY A 36 -17.89 -39.99 -34.18
CA GLY A 36 -16.95 -40.09 -35.29
C GLY A 36 -15.59 -40.56 -34.78
N ALA A 37 -15.31 -41.85 -34.95
CA ALA A 37 -14.06 -42.49 -34.54
C ALA A 37 -13.04 -42.55 -35.69
N ALA A 38 -11.76 -42.59 -35.29
CA ALA A 38 -10.59 -43.23 -35.92
C ALA A 38 -9.97 -42.60 -37.19
N LEU A 39 -8.66 -42.32 -37.17
CA LEU A 39 -7.62 -43.29 -37.57
C LEU A 39 -6.18 -42.74 -37.34
N LEU A 40 -5.26 -43.68 -37.14
CA LEU A 40 -3.81 -43.58 -36.89
C LEU A 40 -2.99 -43.09 -38.09
N LEU A 41 -1.83 -42.44 -37.84
CA LEU A 41 -0.47 -42.78 -38.36
C LEU A 41 0.51 -41.60 -38.19
N GLY A 42 1.63 -41.82 -37.48
CA GLY A 42 2.84 -40.98 -37.56
C GLY A 42 3.60 -41.19 -38.89
N PRO A 43 4.70 -40.47 -39.20
CA PRO A 43 5.87 -40.37 -38.30
C PRO A 43 6.69 -39.04 -38.32
N ALA A 44 7.57 -38.92 -37.31
CA ALA A 44 8.96 -38.44 -37.32
C ALA A 44 9.36 -37.01 -37.80
N LEU A 45 10.04 -36.33 -36.87
CA LEU A 45 11.27 -35.51 -37.03
C LEU A 45 11.17 -34.20 -37.83
N ALA A 46 11.01 -33.11 -37.09
CA ALA A 46 11.66 -31.83 -37.39
C ALA A 46 12.02 -31.14 -36.07
N GLY A 47 13.30 -30.80 -35.91
CA GLY A 47 13.83 -30.13 -34.74
C GLY A 47 13.11 -28.81 -34.50
N GLY A 48 12.45 -28.71 -33.36
CA GLY A 48 11.95 -27.43 -32.84
C GLY A 48 13.13 -26.63 -32.33
N CYS A 49 13.41 -25.49 -32.96
CA CYS A 49 14.04 -24.39 -32.27
C CYS A 49 13.23 -24.14 -31.00
N GLY A 50 13.86 -24.35 -29.84
CA GLY A 50 13.23 -24.06 -28.56
C GLY A 50 12.75 -22.61 -28.58
N SER A 51 11.43 -22.45 -28.50
CA SER A 51 10.83 -21.18 -28.12
C SER A 51 11.45 -20.81 -26.78
N GLY A 52 12.33 -19.81 -26.77
CA GLY A 52 12.76 -19.20 -25.53
C GLY A 52 11.52 -18.73 -24.76
N PRO A 53 11.58 -18.70 -23.41
CA PRO A 53 10.49 -18.19 -22.61
C PRO A 53 10.10 -16.80 -23.12
N THR A 54 8.81 -16.59 -23.35
CA THR A 54 8.27 -15.29 -23.72
C THR A 54 8.63 -14.25 -22.65
N PRO A 55 9.06 -13.03 -23.03
CA PRO A 55 9.26 -11.93 -22.08
C PRO A 55 7.90 -11.56 -21.48
N GLY A 56 7.67 -12.06 -20.27
CA GLY A 56 6.35 -12.19 -19.65
C GLY A 56 6.21 -13.56 -19.00
N GLY A 57 7.28 -14.01 -18.32
CA GLY A 57 7.23 -15.22 -17.52
C GLY A 57 6.05 -15.16 -16.56
N ASP A 58 5.47 -16.33 -16.30
CA ASP A 58 4.47 -16.48 -15.26
C ASP A 58 4.98 -15.78 -13.99
N LEU A 59 4.20 -14.86 -13.40
CA LEU A 59 4.59 -14.18 -12.16
C LEU A 59 4.98 -15.20 -11.08
N ASP A 60 4.36 -16.38 -11.13
CA ASP A 60 4.64 -17.47 -10.22
C ASP A 60 6.02 -18.13 -10.47
N GLN A 61 6.57 -18.07 -11.70
CA GLN A 61 7.97 -18.44 -12.01
C GLN A 61 8.97 -17.36 -11.56
N LEU A 62 8.62 -16.06 -11.67
CA LEU A 62 9.47 -14.98 -11.17
C LEU A 62 9.55 -14.98 -9.65
N ARG A 63 8.43 -15.25 -8.96
CA ARG A 63 8.38 -15.32 -7.49
C ARG A 63 9.23 -16.46 -6.91
N GLN A 64 9.55 -17.49 -7.69
CA GLN A 64 10.43 -18.60 -7.26
C GLN A 64 11.92 -18.23 -7.21
N ALA A 65 12.31 -17.06 -7.71
CA ALA A 65 13.70 -16.58 -7.71
C ALA A 65 14.25 -16.29 -6.30
N LEU A 66 13.40 -15.78 -5.41
CA LEU A 66 13.76 -15.38 -4.06
C LEU A 66 13.06 -16.27 -3.04
N SER A 67 13.73 -16.53 -1.90
CA SER A 67 13.05 -17.17 -0.76
C SER A 67 12.03 -16.20 -0.13
N PRO A 68 11.02 -16.69 0.59
CA PRO A 68 10.09 -15.85 1.34
C PRO A 68 10.79 -14.88 2.30
N GLU A 69 11.86 -15.32 2.96
CA GLU A 69 12.66 -14.48 3.87
C GLU A 69 13.37 -13.35 3.10
N ALA A 70 14.01 -13.68 1.97
CA ALA A 70 14.68 -12.69 1.14
C ALA A 70 13.69 -11.66 0.58
N ARG A 71 12.48 -12.09 0.21
CA ARG A 71 11.40 -11.18 -0.23
C ARG A 71 10.94 -10.26 0.89
N LYS A 72 10.79 -10.79 2.11
CA LYS A 72 10.42 -9.99 3.30
C LYS A 72 11.50 -8.97 3.64
N ASP A 73 12.77 -9.33 3.58
CA ASP A 73 13.90 -8.42 3.78
C ASP A 73 13.94 -7.34 2.69
N ARG A 74 13.73 -7.73 1.43
CA ARG A 74 13.65 -6.79 0.30
C ARG A 74 12.48 -5.81 0.45
N ALA A 75 11.30 -6.28 0.85
CA ALA A 75 10.16 -5.42 1.14
C ALA A 75 10.42 -4.46 2.30
N ALA A 76 11.12 -4.90 3.35
CA ALA A 76 11.49 -4.04 4.46
C ALA A 76 12.45 -2.91 4.00
N GLN A 77 13.39 -3.21 3.10
CA GLN A 77 14.27 -2.20 2.50
C GLN A 77 13.51 -1.22 1.61
N ILE A 78 12.58 -1.71 0.78
CA ILE A 78 11.71 -0.85 -0.05
C ILE A 78 10.91 0.10 0.85
N ARG A 79 10.29 -0.44 1.91
CA ARG A 79 9.49 0.36 2.84
C ARG A 79 10.36 1.42 3.51
N ALA A 80 11.51 1.06 4.07
CA ALA A 80 12.41 2.01 4.74
C ALA A 80 12.90 3.13 3.80
N ALA A 81 13.22 2.81 2.54
CA ALA A 81 13.63 3.80 1.56
C ALA A 81 12.47 4.74 1.14
N ALA A 82 11.24 4.21 1.04
CA ALA A 82 10.05 5.00 0.76
C ALA A 82 9.66 5.92 1.94
N GLU A 83 9.71 5.40 3.17
CA GLU A 83 9.44 6.12 4.42
C GLU A 83 10.38 7.32 4.59
N ALA A 84 11.66 7.18 4.21
CA ALA A 84 12.63 8.28 4.23
C ALA A 84 12.24 9.46 3.33
N ARG A 85 11.28 9.26 2.41
CA ARG A 85 10.71 10.27 1.51
C ARG A 85 9.27 10.66 1.86
N GLY A 86 8.74 10.19 3.00
CA GLY A 86 7.36 10.45 3.44
C GLY A 86 6.30 9.55 2.79
N LEU A 87 6.70 8.57 1.99
CA LEU A 87 5.81 7.56 1.41
C LEU A 87 5.75 6.34 2.34
N TYR A 88 4.78 6.33 3.24
CA TYR A 88 4.58 5.25 4.21
C TYR A 88 3.93 4.01 3.59
N ASN A 89 3.23 4.16 2.47
CA ASN A 89 2.64 3.05 1.73
C ASN A 89 3.65 2.35 0.79
N GLY A 90 4.65 1.69 1.37
CA GLY A 90 5.69 0.97 0.62
C GLY A 90 5.16 -0.18 -0.25
N LEU A 91 3.94 -0.67 0.01
CA LEU A 91 3.30 -1.74 -0.77
C LEU A 91 3.18 -1.37 -2.25
N LEU A 92 2.93 -0.10 -2.55
CA LEU A 92 2.76 0.38 -3.93
C LEU A 92 4.03 0.15 -4.76
N LEU A 93 5.20 0.46 -4.18
CA LEU A 93 6.49 0.25 -4.83
C LEU A 93 6.84 -1.23 -4.88
N ALA A 94 6.64 -1.97 -3.79
CA ALA A 94 6.92 -3.39 -3.77
C ALA A 94 6.05 -4.15 -4.79
N GLY A 95 4.79 -3.76 -4.98
CA GLY A 95 3.90 -4.34 -5.99
C GLY A 95 4.37 -4.10 -7.44
N ILE A 96 4.96 -2.93 -7.72
CA ILE A 96 5.63 -2.67 -9.00
C ILE A 96 6.86 -3.58 -9.14
N ALA A 97 7.76 -3.60 -8.15
CA ALA A 97 8.97 -4.43 -8.19
C ALA A 97 8.66 -5.94 -8.33
N ASP A 98 7.61 -6.44 -7.66
CA ASP A 98 7.14 -7.83 -7.79
C ASP A 98 6.65 -8.12 -9.22
N THR A 99 5.93 -7.17 -9.82
CA THR A 99 5.42 -7.33 -11.18
C THR A 99 6.53 -7.27 -12.24
N GLU A 100 7.55 -6.43 -12.04
CA GLU A 100 8.65 -6.28 -12.99
C GLU A 100 9.65 -7.43 -12.91
N THR A 101 10.04 -7.84 -11.70
CA THR A 101 11.21 -8.72 -11.49
C THR A 101 11.00 -9.79 -10.41
N GLY A 102 9.78 -9.91 -9.85
CA GLY A 102 9.58 -10.73 -8.65
C GLY A 102 10.34 -10.19 -7.44
N MET A 103 10.58 -8.87 -7.40
CA MET A 103 11.43 -8.17 -6.45
C MET A 103 12.93 -8.47 -6.57
N SER A 104 13.38 -9.15 -7.63
CA SER A 104 14.80 -9.45 -7.87
C SER A 104 15.56 -8.20 -8.28
N HIS A 105 16.68 -7.93 -7.62
CA HIS A 105 17.56 -6.79 -7.88
C HIS A 105 18.92 -7.26 -8.37
N CYS A 106 19.37 -8.44 -7.95
CA CYS A 106 20.64 -9.02 -8.36
C CYS A 106 20.44 -10.03 -9.48
N HIS A 107 21.34 -10.06 -10.45
CA HIS A 107 21.26 -11.04 -11.55
C HIS A 107 21.36 -12.49 -11.04
N SER A 108 22.05 -12.73 -9.92
CA SER A 108 22.09 -14.03 -9.26
C SER A 108 20.73 -14.55 -8.81
N GLU A 109 19.76 -13.65 -8.59
CA GLU A 109 18.38 -13.96 -8.25
C GLU A 109 17.58 -14.27 -9.52
N LEU A 110 17.94 -13.67 -10.66
CA LEU A 110 17.21 -13.76 -11.93
C LEU A 110 18.12 -14.06 -13.13
N THR A 111 18.75 -15.23 -13.13
CA THR A 111 19.87 -15.57 -14.03
C THR A 111 19.52 -15.72 -15.51
N TRP A 112 18.25 -15.60 -15.88
CA TRP A 112 17.83 -15.58 -17.29
C TRP A 112 17.85 -14.17 -17.89
N ALA A 113 17.92 -13.13 -17.05
CA ALA A 113 17.98 -11.73 -17.45
C ALA A 113 19.40 -11.31 -17.88
N CYS A 114 19.58 -10.05 -18.28
CA CYS A 114 20.90 -9.52 -18.60
C CYS A 114 21.67 -9.16 -17.31
N GLU A 115 23.01 -9.21 -17.38
CA GLU A 115 23.90 -8.69 -16.34
C GLU A 115 24.07 -7.17 -16.50
N GLY A 116 23.64 -6.40 -15.51
CA GLY A 116 23.88 -4.97 -15.40
C GLY A 116 25.23 -4.63 -14.75
N PRO A 117 25.44 -3.37 -14.34
CA PRO A 117 26.59 -2.97 -13.53
C PRO A 117 26.63 -3.64 -12.16
N ASN A 118 27.82 -3.74 -11.57
CA ASN A 118 28.00 -4.35 -10.25
C ASN A 118 27.41 -3.51 -9.13
N SER A 119 26.91 -4.18 -8.10
CA SER A 119 26.33 -3.56 -6.92
C SER A 119 26.92 -4.11 -5.63
N PRO A 120 27.12 -3.27 -4.60
CA PRO A 120 27.46 -3.75 -3.26
C PRO A 120 26.35 -4.63 -2.65
N ASP A 121 25.08 -4.43 -3.02
CA ASP A 121 23.94 -5.22 -2.50
C ASP A 121 23.83 -6.60 -3.15
N CYS A 122 24.65 -6.86 -4.17
CA CYS A 122 24.73 -8.12 -4.89
C CYS A 122 26.05 -8.84 -4.64
N ASP A 123 26.66 -8.64 -3.47
CA ASP A 123 27.98 -9.17 -3.09
C ASP A 123 29.09 -8.80 -4.10
N GLY A 124 28.98 -7.61 -4.68
CA GLY A 124 29.87 -7.13 -5.75
C GLY A 124 29.55 -7.69 -7.14
N GLY A 125 28.53 -8.53 -7.27
CA GLY A 125 27.99 -9.02 -8.53
C GLY A 125 27.05 -8.04 -9.24
N PRO A 126 26.60 -8.37 -10.47
CA PRO A 126 25.78 -7.48 -11.28
C PRO A 126 24.33 -7.37 -10.78
N VAL A 127 23.75 -6.18 -10.92
CA VAL A 127 22.30 -6.00 -10.83
C VAL A 127 21.60 -6.68 -12.01
N VAL A 128 20.34 -7.01 -11.83
CA VAL A 128 19.48 -7.46 -12.92
C VAL A 128 19.30 -6.34 -13.94
N ALA A 129 19.38 -6.69 -15.22
CA ALA A 129 19.05 -5.79 -16.33
C ALA A 129 18.03 -6.42 -17.29
N GLY A 130 17.10 -5.61 -17.77
CA GLY A 130 16.01 -6.05 -18.64
C GLY A 130 16.49 -6.61 -19.97
N ALA A 131 16.05 -7.82 -20.32
CA ALA A 131 16.34 -8.45 -21.61
C ALA A 131 15.29 -8.14 -22.68
N GLY A 132 14.16 -7.50 -22.30
CA GLY A 132 13.04 -7.21 -23.18
C GLY A 132 13.23 -5.96 -24.05
N ASP A 133 13.89 -4.93 -23.52
CA ASP A 133 13.98 -3.61 -24.16
C ASP A 133 15.18 -3.47 -25.10
N GLY A 134 16.09 -4.44 -25.10
CA GLY A 134 17.20 -4.52 -26.04
C GLY A 134 18.15 -5.69 -25.77
N PRO A 135 19.08 -5.99 -26.69
CA PRO A 135 20.01 -7.09 -26.50
C PRO A 135 21.04 -6.79 -25.41
N CYS A 136 21.29 -7.77 -24.53
CA CYS A 136 22.31 -7.67 -23.47
C CYS A 136 23.71 -7.27 -24.01
N SER A 137 24.05 -7.69 -25.24
CA SER A 137 25.34 -7.37 -25.87
C SER A 137 25.54 -5.87 -26.12
N LEU A 138 24.46 -5.10 -26.21
CA LEU A 138 24.49 -3.65 -26.38
C LEU A 138 24.29 -2.91 -25.05
N LYS A 139 24.22 -3.63 -23.92
CA LYS A 139 23.95 -3.07 -22.59
C LYS A 139 22.68 -2.20 -22.59
N GLN A 140 21.63 -2.70 -23.23
CA GLN A 140 20.32 -2.06 -23.28
C GLN A 140 19.39 -2.71 -22.26
N GLY A 141 18.41 -1.94 -21.77
CA GLY A 141 17.38 -2.41 -20.86
C GLY A 141 17.44 -1.80 -19.47
N GLY A 142 16.33 -2.00 -18.75
CA GLY A 142 16.10 -1.41 -17.43
C GLY A 142 16.99 -1.99 -16.33
N LEU A 143 17.49 -1.16 -15.42
CA LEU A 143 18.38 -1.57 -14.32
C LEU A 143 17.65 -1.77 -12.98
N GLY A 144 18.00 -2.83 -12.26
CA GLY A 144 17.52 -3.13 -10.92
C GLY A 144 16.06 -3.61 -10.88
N MET A 145 15.51 -3.78 -9.68
CA MET A 145 14.17 -4.37 -9.50
C MET A 145 13.02 -3.55 -10.10
N PHE A 146 13.22 -2.24 -10.32
CA PHE A 146 12.28 -1.35 -11.02
C PHE A 146 12.56 -1.20 -12.52
N GLN A 147 13.60 -1.82 -13.07
CA GLN A 147 13.88 -1.80 -14.51
C GLN A 147 13.97 -0.37 -15.10
N PHE A 148 14.69 0.56 -14.45
CA PHE A 148 14.85 1.92 -15.00
C PHE A 148 15.66 1.92 -16.29
N ASP A 149 15.04 2.39 -17.37
CA ASP A 149 15.65 2.41 -18.70
C ASP A 149 15.79 3.84 -19.27
N ALA A 150 16.94 4.12 -19.88
CA ALA A 150 17.24 5.34 -20.64
C ALA A 150 17.88 5.02 -22.00
N GLY A 151 17.79 3.76 -22.45
CA GLY A 151 18.36 3.23 -23.68
C GLY A 151 19.52 2.27 -23.41
N THR A 152 20.55 2.72 -22.71
CA THR A 152 21.72 1.91 -22.33
C THR A 152 22.04 2.08 -20.85
N TYR A 153 22.81 1.15 -20.28
CA TYR A 153 23.21 1.22 -18.86
C TYR A 153 23.93 2.52 -18.54
N ASP A 154 24.84 2.97 -19.42
CA ASP A 154 25.58 4.22 -19.24
C ASP A 154 24.65 5.45 -19.30
N GLN A 155 23.61 5.41 -20.14
CA GLN A 155 22.61 6.48 -20.21
C GLN A 155 21.73 6.50 -18.96
N THR A 156 21.34 5.33 -18.44
CA THR A 156 20.55 5.24 -17.20
C THR A 156 21.38 5.73 -16.01
N LEU A 157 22.64 5.31 -15.90
CA LEU A 157 23.56 5.79 -14.87
C LEU A 157 23.86 7.28 -15.00
N ALA A 158 23.95 7.83 -16.22
CA ALA A 158 24.11 9.26 -16.42
C ALA A 158 22.87 10.06 -15.95
N ARG A 159 21.67 9.48 -16.04
CA ARG A 159 20.42 10.12 -15.59
C ARG A 159 20.22 10.01 -14.08
N GLU A 160 20.42 8.82 -13.54
CA GLU A 160 20.05 8.49 -12.16
C GLU A 160 21.23 8.50 -11.18
N GLY A 161 22.46 8.41 -11.68
CA GLY A 161 23.66 8.15 -10.89
C GLY A 161 23.77 6.70 -10.41
N ASP A 162 24.81 6.41 -9.63
CA ASP A 162 25.07 5.06 -9.11
C ASP A 162 24.04 4.60 -8.06
N ARG A 163 23.17 5.50 -7.58
CA ARG A 163 22.17 5.17 -6.54
C ARG A 163 21.29 3.98 -6.96
N ILE A 164 20.93 3.90 -8.24
CA ILE A 164 20.05 2.85 -8.76
C ILE A 164 20.65 1.45 -8.72
N LEU A 165 21.95 1.32 -8.43
CA LEU A 165 22.61 0.03 -8.30
C LEU A 165 22.37 -0.60 -6.92
N THR A 166 21.98 0.18 -5.91
CA THR A 166 21.58 -0.35 -4.59
C THR A 166 20.07 -0.55 -4.52
N VAL A 167 19.58 -1.47 -3.69
CA VAL A 167 18.14 -1.67 -3.44
C VAL A 167 17.53 -0.36 -2.95
N ALA A 168 18.13 0.27 -1.94
CA ALA A 168 17.64 1.52 -1.37
C ALA A 168 17.61 2.67 -2.38
N GLY A 169 18.68 2.85 -3.17
CA GLY A 169 18.73 3.90 -4.18
C GLY A 169 17.90 3.60 -5.44
N ASN A 170 17.69 2.33 -5.79
CA ASN A 170 16.73 1.93 -6.83
C ASN A 170 15.29 2.26 -6.37
N THR A 171 14.96 2.01 -5.10
CA THR A 171 13.69 2.44 -4.51
C THR A 171 13.55 3.96 -4.43
N ASP A 172 14.57 4.69 -4.02
CA ASP A 172 14.54 6.17 -3.99
C ASP A 172 14.27 6.77 -5.38
N ALA A 173 14.89 6.21 -6.43
CA ALA A 173 14.58 6.58 -7.81
C ALA A 173 13.14 6.22 -8.21
N ALA A 174 12.60 5.10 -7.70
CA ALA A 174 11.21 4.71 -7.90
C ALA A 174 10.23 5.68 -7.25
N VAL A 175 10.53 6.19 -6.06
CA VAL A 175 9.73 7.23 -5.40
C VAL A 175 9.63 8.47 -6.32
N ASP A 176 10.75 8.97 -6.83
CA ASP A 176 10.77 10.11 -7.76
C ASP A 176 9.93 9.82 -9.02
N PHE A 177 10.03 8.60 -9.55
CA PHE A 177 9.27 8.18 -10.73
C PHE A 177 7.77 8.14 -10.46
N VAL A 178 7.32 7.48 -9.38
CA VAL A 178 5.89 7.32 -9.09
C VAL A 178 5.23 8.63 -8.67
N ILE A 179 5.95 9.55 -8.02
CA ILE A 179 5.46 10.91 -7.75
C ILE A 179 5.14 11.62 -9.07
N ASN A 180 6.11 11.63 -10.00
CA ASN A 180 5.91 12.26 -11.31
C ASN A 180 4.83 11.55 -12.13
N MET A 181 4.70 10.23 -11.97
CA MET A 181 3.66 9.41 -12.58
C MET A 181 2.27 9.83 -12.10
N VAL A 182 2.07 9.96 -10.78
CA VAL A 182 0.79 10.35 -10.16
C VAL A 182 0.42 11.78 -10.56
N LYS A 183 1.36 12.73 -10.51
CA LYS A 183 1.11 14.13 -10.93
C LYS A 183 0.68 14.27 -12.40
N ARG A 184 1.15 13.37 -13.26
CA ARG A 184 0.78 13.34 -14.70
C ARG A 184 -0.43 12.47 -14.99
N SER A 185 -0.93 11.76 -14.00
CA SER A 185 -2.03 10.82 -14.16
C SER A 185 -3.32 11.54 -14.46
N VAL A 186 -4.13 11.00 -15.37
CA VAL A 186 -5.53 11.45 -15.55
C VAL A 186 -6.47 10.89 -14.48
N TYR A 187 -5.99 9.95 -13.66
CA TYR A 187 -6.77 9.25 -12.65
C TYR A 187 -6.61 9.84 -11.24
N PHE A 188 -5.67 10.76 -11.06
CA PHE A 188 -5.42 11.47 -9.80
C PHE A 188 -5.31 12.97 -10.04
N GLN A 189 -5.55 13.73 -8.97
CA GLN A 189 -5.26 15.15 -8.92
C GLN A 189 -4.15 15.38 -7.90
N ALA A 190 -2.98 15.79 -8.38
CA ALA A 190 -1.82 16.10 -7.55
C ALA A 190 -0.97 17.16 -8.26
N ASP A 191 -0.87 18.35 -7.67
CA ASP A 191 -0.13 19.47 -8.26
C ASP A 191 1.32 19.50 -7.74
N THR A 192 1.50 19.12 -6.48
CA THR A 192 2.80 19.06 -5.80
C THR A 192 3.28 17.63 -5.58
N ASP A 193 4.57 17.48 -5.24
CA ASP A 193 5.12 16.18 -4.84
C ASP A 193 4.48 15.68 -3.55
N GLN A 194 4.12 16.60 -2.63
CA GLN A 194 3.44 16.26 -1.40
C GLN A 194 2.01 15.76 -1.68
N ASP A 195 1.25 16.41 -2.56
CA ASP A 195 -0.10 15.96 -2.92
C ASP A 195 -0.08 14.53 -3.48
N ALA A 196 0.94 14.21 -4.28
CA ALA A 196 1.14 12.87 -4.84
C ALA A 196 1.47 11.84 -3.75
N ILE A 197 2.33 12.21 -2.79
CA ILE A 197 2.65 11.36 -1.63
C ILE A 197 1.39 11.13 -0.78
N ASP A 198 0.63 12.17 -0.48
CA ASP A 198 -0.56 12.12 0.36
C ASP A 198 -1.63 11.20 -0.25
N VAL A 199 -1.89 11.31 -1.56
CA VAL A 199 -2.84 10.42 -2.23
C VAL A 199 -2.32 8.97 -2.28
N MET A 200 -1.03 8.76 -2.55
CA MET A 200 -0.44 7.42 -2.55
C MET A 200 -0.50 6.75 -1.18
N ASN A 201 -0.30 7.51 -0.09
CA ASN A 201 -0.41 7.00 1.27
C ASN A 201 -1.82 6.52 1.62
N ARG A 202 -2.86 7.05 0.94
CA ARG A 202 -4.26 6.61 1.08
C ARG A 202 -4.65 5.43 0.20
N VAL A 203 -3.84 5.02 -0.77
CA VAL A 203 -4.19 3.89 -1.64
C VAL A 203 -4.20 2.60 -0.82
N ARG A 204 -5.30 1.85 -0.86
CA ARG A 204 -5.39 0.51 -0.28
C ARG A 204 -5.93 -0.45 -1.30
N PRO A 205 -5.54 -1.73 -1.31
CA PRO A 205 -6.32 -2.73 -2.01
C PRO A 205 -7.81 -2.62 -1.63
N TRP A 206 -8.66 -2.74 -2.65
CA TRP A 206 -10.13 -2.68 -2.57
C TRP A 206 -10.77 -1.33 -2.23
N ASN A 207 -10.04 -0.29 -1.81
CA ASN A 207 -10.64 1.04 -1.69
C ASN A 207 -10.81 1.73 -3.06
N GLU A 208 -11.52 2.86 -3.07
CA GLU A 208 -11.79 3.65 -4.28
C GLU A 208 -10.53 4.09 -5.05
N LEU A 209 -9.38 4.20 -4.38
CA LEU A 209 -8.11 4.66 -4.97
C LEU A 209 -7.31 3.50 -5.61
N TRP A 210 -7.63 2.24 -5.31
CA TRP A 210 -6.91 1.08 -5.85
C TRP A 210 -6.99 1.02 -7.38
N HIS A 211 -8.20 1.13 -7.92
CA HIS A 211 -8.40 1.04 -9.36
C HIS A 211 -7.68 2.18 -10.11
N PRO A 212 -7.85 3.46 -9.73
CA PRO A 212 -7.05 4.59 -10.24
C PRO A 212 -5.53 4.36 -10.14
N TRP A 213 -5.04 3.79 -9.04
CA TRP A 213 -3.63 3.47 -8.86
C TRP A 213 -3.14 2.47 -9.91
N VAL A 214 -3.81 1.33 -10.05
CA VAL A 214 -3.41 0.29 -11.01
C VAL A 214 -3.51 0.80 -12.45
N GLN A 215 -4.54 1.61 -12.77
CA GLN A 215 -4.63 2.27 -14.08
C GLN A 215 -3.45 3.22 -14.32
N THR A 216 -3.06 3.98 -13.30
CA THR A 216 -1.91 4.90 -13.37
C THR A 216 -0.62 4.15 -13.64
N VAL A 217 -0.32 3.09 -12.88
CA VAL A 217 0.87 2.25 -13.08
C VAL A 217 0.85 1.64 -14.49
N THR A 218 -0.25 0.99 -14.87
CA THR A 218 -0.35 0.33 -16.19
C THR A 218 -0.16 1.31 -17.35
N ARG A 219 -0.66 2.54 -17.22
CA ARG A 219 -0.56 3.53 -18.28
C ARG A 219 0.79 4.23 -18.33
N TYR A 220 1.31 4.67 -17.19
CA TYR A 220 2.43 5.61 -17.15
C TYR A 220 3.75 4.96 -16.76
N TYR A 221 3.72 3.86 -16.00
CA TYR A 221 4.90 3.04 -15.73
C TYR A 221 5.15 2.09 -16.90
N ASN A 222 4.17 1.24 -17.22
CA ASN A 222 4.31 0.24 -18.29
C ASN A 222 4.15 0.83 -19.69
N GLY A 223 3.52 2.00 -19.82
CA GLY A 223 3.25 2.64 -21.12
C GLY A 223 2.01 2.12 -21.86
N CYS A 224 1.21 1.25 -21.24
CA CYS A 224 0.09 0.58 -21.88
C CYS A 224 -1.21 1.37 -21.62
N VAL A 225 -1.70 2.09 -22.65
CA VAL A 225 -2.90 2.95 -22.54
C VAL A 225 -4.20 2.13 -22.72
N PRO A 226 -5.22 2.30 -21.86
CA PRO A 226 -6.50 1.61 -22.03
C PRO A 226 -7.11 1.87 -23.41
N GLY A 227 -7.62 0.81 -24.05
CA GLY A 227 -8.22 0.86 -25.39
C GLY A 227 -7.23 1.01 -26.56
N SER A 228 -5.95 1.33 -26.30
CA SER A 228 -4.92 1.43 -27.36
C SER A 228 -3.89 0.30 -27.31
N CYS A 229 -3.69 -0.28 -26.14
CA CYS A 229 -2.77 -1.38 -25.91
C CYS A 229 -3.56 -2.70 -25.82
N SER A 230 -3.30 -3.64 -26.74
CA SER A 230 -4.08 -4.89 -26.84
C SER A 230 -3.91 -5.86 -25.67
N VAL A 231 -2.89 -5.64 -24.82
CA VAL A 231 -2.58 -6.43 -23.63
C VAL A 231 -2.88 -5.68 -22.33
N TYR A 232 -3.64 -4.58 -22.41
CA TYR A 232 -3.93 -3.73 -21.25
C TYR A 232 -4.54 -4.50 -20.08
N ASP A 233 -5.58 -5.30 -20.32
CA ASP A 233 -6.26 -6.02 -19.25
C ASP A 233 -5.33 -7.03 -18.54
N GLN A 234 -4.42 -7.66 -19.29
CA GLN A 234 -3.41 -8.55 -18.71
C GLN A 234 -2.41 -7.78 -17.85
N ARG A 235 -1.91 -6.62 -18.32
CA ARG A 235 -0.96 -5.80 -17.56
C ARG A 235 -1.61 -5.21 -16.31
N TYR A 236 -2.83 -4.71 -16.44
CA TYR A 236 -3.65 -4.24 -15.34
C TYR A 236 -3.83 -5.34 -14.28
N ALA A 237 -4.21 -6.56 -14.70
CA ALA A 237 -4.37 -7.68 -13.79
C ALA A 237 -3.05 -8.04 -13.08
N ASN A 238 -1.92 -8.01 -13.79
CA ASN A 238 -0.61 -8.30 -13.21
C ASN A 238 -0.22 -7.29 -12.12
N TYR A 239 -0.29 -5.99 -12.36
CA TYR A 239 0.03 -4.98 -11.32
C TYR A 239 -0.94 -5.05 -10.14
N SER A 240 -2.23 -5.29 -10.41
CA SER A 240 -3.22 -5.50 -9.34
C SER A 240 -2.91 -6.76 -8.51
N LYS A 241 -2.49 -7.87 -9.15
CA LYS A 241 -2.08 -9.11 -8.48
C LYS A 241 -0.76 -8.95 -7.72
N GLY A 242 0.19 -8.18 -8.23
CA GLY A 242 1.48 -7.92 -7.57
C GLY A 242 1.30 -7.28 -6.20
N GLY A 243 0.55 -6.18 -6.13
CA GLY A 243 0.27 -5.52 -4.85
C GLY A 243 -0.58 -6.36 -3.89
N ARG A 244 -1.69 -6.96 -4.37
CA ARG A 244 -2.54 -7.80 -3.50
C ARG A 244 -1.81 -9.05 -2.99
N GLY A 245 -1.02 -9.69 -3.85
CA GLY A 245 -0.25 -10.88 -3.48
C GLY A 245 0.81 -10.58 -2.42
N LEU A 246 1.46 -9.42 -2.47
CA LEU A 246 2.40 -9.02 -1.41
C LEU A 246 1.73 -8.66 -0.09
N LEU A 247 0.51 -8.11 -0.15
CA LEU A 247 -0.29 -7.88 1.05
C LEU A 247 -0.67 -9.21 1.71
N GLU A 248 -1.10 -10.20 0.91
CA GLU A 248 -1.39 -11.56 1.37
C GLU A 248 -0.12 -12.26 1.91
N GLU A 249 1.00 -12.16 1.20
CA GLU A 249 2.27 -12.81 1.55
C GLU A 249 2.85 -12.29 2.88
N MET A 250 2.80 -10.98 3.12
CA MET A 250 3.49 -10.34 4.26
C MET A 250 2.55 -9.93 5.40
N GLY A 251 1.24 -9.86 5.12
CA GLY A 251 0.20 -9.48 6.07
C GLY A 251 0.01 -7.97 6.22
N VAL A 252 -1.21 -7.58 6.63
CA VAL A 252 -1.58 -6.17 6.83
C VAL A 252 -0.72 -5.49 7.90
N ASP A 253 -0.32 -6.19 8.96
CA ASP A 253 0.50 -5.63 10.05
C ASP A 253 1.89 -5.23 9.55
N PHE A 254 2.46 -6.00 8.60
CA PHE A 254 3.74 -5.64 8.01
C PHE A 254 3.65 -4.34 7.22
N TRP A 255 2.58 -4.15 6.44
CA TRP A 255 2.44 -2.99 5.56
C TRP A 255 1.84 -1.76 6.23
N TYR A 256 0.92 -1.95 7.17
CA TYR A 256 0.09 -0.87 7.73
C TYR A 256 0.18 -0.74 9.25
N GLY A 257 0.74 -1.72 9.96
CA GLY A 257 0.80 -1.72 11.43
C GLY A 257 1.95 -0.89 12.04
N ARG A 258 2.40 0.20 11.41
CA ARG A 258 3.54 1.02 11.89
C ARG A 258 3.29 2.51 11.75
N GLU A 259 3.83 3.31 12.66
CA GLU A 259 3.73 4.77 12.66
C GLU A 259 4.42 5.49 11.47
N PRO A 260 3.87 6.62 10.98
CA PRO A 260 2.53 7.13 11.22
C PRO A 260 1.58 6.53 10.18
N ALA A 261 0.82 5.50 10.53
CA ALA A 261 -0.09 4.86 9.58
C ALA A 261 -1.57 5.04 9.91
N CYS A 262 -1.95 6.01 10.73
CA CYS A 262 -3.36 6.27 11.01
C CYS A 262 -3.53 7.67 11.63
N GLU A 263 -4.68 8.32 11.38
CA GLU A 263 -5.02 9.61 12.01
C GLU A 263 -5.20 9.42 13.53
N SER A 264 -4.75 10.39 14.32
CA SER A 264 -4.90 10.32 15.78
C SER A 264 -6.34 10.63 16.20
N ILE A 265 -6.88 9.79 17.07
CA ILE A 265 -8.22 9.88 17.62
C ILE A 265 -8.19 10.81 18.83
N GLY A 266 -8.79 11.98 18.66
CA GLY A 266 -8.91 12.99 19.71
C GLY A 266 -10.08 12.75 20.67
N ASN A 267 -10.60 13.85 21.21
CA ASN A 267 -11.72 13.83 22.16
C ASN A 267 -13.10 13.82 21.49
N GLU A 268 -13.17 14.13 20.20
CA GLU A 268 -14.41 14.13 19.44
C GLU A 268 -14.67 12.75 18.85
N PRO A 269 -15.94 12.35 18.65
CA PRO A 269 -16.27 11.12 17.96
C PRO A 269 -15.59 11.04 16.60
N THR A 270 -14.81 9.99 16.38
CA THR A 270 -14.04 9.77 15.14
C THR A 270 -14.60 8.56 14.41
N ILE A 271 -14.75 8.66 13.10
CA ILE A 271 -15.18 7.55 12.23
C ILE A 271 -13.96 7.08 11.44
N LEU A 272 -13.68 5.79 11.54
CA LEU A 272 -12.65 5.09 10.79
C LEU A 272 -13.33 4.16 9.80
N ASP A 273 -13.38 4.63 8.56
CA ASP A 273 -14.00 3.95 7.41
C ASP A 273 -13.04 2.91 6.79
N GLU A 274 -13.57 1.87 6.15
CA GLU A 274 -12.78 0.85 5.45
C GLU A 274 -12.07 1.37 4.19
N GLN A 275 -12.44 2.55 3.69
CA GLN A 275 -11.69 3.25 2.66
C GLN A 275 -10.53 4.07 3.23
N GLY A 276 -10.53 4.28 4.55
CA GLY A 276 -9.60 5.12 5.29
C GLY A 276 -8.20 4.54 5.44
N TRP A 277 -7.28 5.38 5.90
CA TRP A 277 -5.88 5.00 6.12
C TRP A 277 -5.76 3.89 7.18
N CYS A 278 -6.57 3.99 8.23
CA CYS A 278 -6.49 3.19 9.44
C CYS A 278 -7.08 1.77 9.28
N PHE A 279 -7.39 1.35 8.06
CA PHE A 279 -8.00 0.07 7.74
C PHE A 279 -7.06 -0.83 6.91
N GLY A 280 -7.13 -2.13 7.17
CA GLY A 280 -6.54 -3.16 6.33
C GLY A 280 -7.42 -4.40 6.26
N ALA A 281 -7.75 -4.83 5.03
CA ALA A 281 -8.32 -6.14 4.75
C ALA A 281 -7.21 -7.16 4.47
N GLY A 282 -7.27 -8.32 5.12
CA GLY A 282 -6.33 -9.43 4.97
C GLY A 282 -6.98 -10.68 4.40
N GLY A 283 -6.13 -11.67 4.09
CA GLY A 283 -6.55 -12.94 3.49
C GLY A 283 -6.56 -12.96 1.97
N PRO A 284 -7.00 -14.08 1.36
CA PRO A 284 -6.99 -14.24 -0.09
C PRO A 284 -7.87 -13.20 -0.78
N PRO A 285 -7.34 -12.49 -1.80
CA PRO A 285 -8.02 -11.37 -2.40
C PRO A 285 -9.27 -11.73 -3.21
N ASP A 286 -9.40 -12.99 -3.60
CA ASP A 286 -10.51 -13.49 -4.42
C ASP A 286 -11.80 -13.72 -3.61
N PHE A 287 -11.75 -13.56 -2.28
CA PHE A 287 -12.90 -13.70 -1.38
C PHE A 287 -13.46 -12.36 -0.89
N TRP A 288 -12.71 -11.26 -1.01
CA TRP A 288 -13.22 -9.92 -0.76
C TRP A 288 -14.12 -9.42 -1.89
N ARG A 289 -15.22 -8.77 -1.52
CA ARG A 289 -16.18 -8.11 -2.41
C ARG A 289 -16.37 -6.67 -1.96
N ASN A 290 -16.60 -5.78 -2.92
CA ASN A 290 -16.97 -4.40 -2.66
C ASN A 290 -18.38 -4.14 -3.18
N GLU A 291 -19.10 -3.25 -2.52
CA GLU A 291 -20.49 -2.92 -2.88
C GLU A 291 -20.73 -1.43 -2.72
N THR A 292 -21.65 -0.90 -3.53
CA THR A 292 -22.14 0.48 -3.38
C THR A 292 -23.31 0.50 -2.38
N ALA A 293 -22.97 0.36 -1.11
CA ALA A 293 -23.87 0.33 0.05
C ALA A 293 -23.04 0.60 1.31
N GLY A 294 -23.68 0.73 2.48
CA GLY A 294 -22.95 1.00 3.73
C GLY A 294 -22.81 2.48 4.05
N LEU A 295 -21.87 2.81 4.93
CA LEU A 295 -21.49 4.20 5.16
C LEU A 295 -20.79 4.76 3.91
N ASP A 296 -21.06 6.01 3.55
CA ASP A 296 -20.45 6.68 2.40
C ASP A 296 -20.48 5.91 1.07
N ASP A 297 -21.54 5.10 0.87
CA ASP A 297 -21.79 4.28 -0.33
C ASP A 297 -20.66 3.28 -0.66
N HIS A 298 -19.90 2.81 0.32
CA HIS A 298 -18.93 1.73 0.17
C HIS A 298 -18.94 0.79 1.38
N LEU A 299 -18.71 -0.49 1.11
CA LEU A 299 -18.40 -1.49 2.14
C LEU A 299 -17.58 -2.62 1.53
N LEU A 300 -16.91 -3.37 2.39
CA LEU A 300 -16.30 -4.64 2.05
C LEU A 300 -17.04 -5.79 2.72
N TRP A 301 -17.11 -6.93 2.02
CA TRP A 301 -17.62 -8.16 2.62
C TRP A 301 -16.89 -9.39 2.13
N THR A 302 -16.89 -10.42 2.98
CA THR A 302 -16.46 -11.79 2.67
C THR A 302 -17.55 -12.76 3.13
N ASN A 303 -17.55 -13.99 2.63
CA ASN A 303 -18.45 -15.01 3.17
C ASN A 303 -17.88 -15.53 4.50
N THR A 304 -18.77 -15.82 5.43
CA THR A 304 -18.42 -16.54 6.66
C THR A 304 -18.00 -17.98 6.36
N THR A 305 -17.24 -18.57 7.28
CA THR A 305 -16.84 -19.97 7.26
C THR A 305 -16.90 -20.60 8.66
N ASP A 306 -17.07 -21.92 8.72
CA ASP A 306 -16.97 -22.75 9.92
C ASP A 306 -15.59 -23.40 10.08
N ASP A 307 -14.62 -22.96 9.27
CA ASP A 307 -13.22 -23.35 9.40
C ASP A 307 -12.64 -22.91 10.75
N LEU A 308 -11.60 -23.62 11.21
CA LEU A 308 -10.96 -23.33 12.49
C LEU A 308 -10.15 -22.03 12.47
N GLU A 309 -9.57 -21.70 11.32
CA GLU A 309 -8.72 -20.53 11.12
C GLU A 309 -9.40 -19.57 10.14
N PRO A 310 -9.27 -18.24 10.33
CA PRO A 310 -9.82 -17.28 9.39
C PRO A 310 -9.12 -17.37 8.03
N ALA A 311 -9.90 -17.28 6.97
CA ALA A 311 -9.37 -17.08 5.62
C ALA A 311 -9.17 -15.58 5.36
N ASN A 312 -10.19 -14.77 5.65
CA ASN A 312 -10.20 -13.32 5.48
C ASN A 312 -10.54 -12.60 6.78
N PHE A 313 -10.01 -11.40 6.92
CA PHE A 313 -10.27 -10.56 8.10
C PHE A 313 -10.16 -9.07 7.76
N ALA A 314 -10.89 -8.25 8.50
CA ALA A 314 -10.81 -6.80 8.43
C ALA A 314 -10.25 -6.26 9.75
N LYS A 315 -9.32 -5.30 9.67
CA LYS A 315 -8.62 -4.76 10.83
C LYS A 315 -8.55 -3.24 10.78
N TRP A 316 -8.96 -2.60 11.87
CA TRP A 316 -8.80 -1.17 12.13
C TRP A 316 -7.72 -0.95 13.17
N TYR A 317 -6.87 0.04 12.92
CA TYR A 317 -5.82 0.49 13.84
C TYR A 317 -6.26 1.78 14.52
N PHE A 318 -5.97 1.89 15.81
CA PHE A 318 -6.29 3.06 16.61
C PHE A 318 -5.00 3.67 17.15
N HIS A 319 -4.84 4.97 16.93
CA HIS A 319 -3.87 5.82 17.63
C HIS A 319 -4.66 6.91 18.35
N PHE A 320 -4.42 7.10 19.64
CA PHE A 320 -5.20 8.01 20.49
C PHE A 320 -4.34 9.16 20.98
N ASP A 321 -4.85 10.39 20.90
CA ASP A 321 -4.19 11.60 21.42
C ASP A 321 -3.94 11.51 22.94
N ALA A 322 -4.78 10.78 23.65
CA ALA A 322 -4.68 10.56 25.08
C ALA A 322 -5.13 9.14 25.46
N PRO A 323 -4.53 8.53 26.49
CA PRO A 323 -5.09 7.32 27.07
C PRO A 323 -6.46 7.60 27.71
N GLY A 324 -7.36 6.63 27.67
CA GLY A 324 -8.71 6.81 28.20
C GLY A 324 -9.64 5.64 27.91
N ARG A 325 -10.88 5.78 28.37
CA ARG A 325 -11.96 4.85 28.08
C ARG A 325 -12.71 5.31 26.84
N TYR A 326 -12.80 4.44 25.84
CA TYR A 326 -13.46 4.73 24.56
C TYR A 326 -14.59 3.74 24.30
N GLN A 327 -15.73 4.25 23.85
CA GLN A 327 -16.78 3.42 23.26
C GLN A 327 -16.44 3.10 21.81
N LEU A 328 -16.56 1.82 21.47
CA LEU A 328 -16.45 1.33 20.09
C LEU A 328 -17.83 0.92 19.57
N GLU A 329 -18.14 1.41 18.38
CA GLU A 329 -19.32 1.02 17.61
C GLU A 329 -18.89 0.64 16.19
N VAL A 330 -19.58 -0.31 15.58
CA VAL A 330 -19.38 -0.74 14.19
C VAL A 330 -20.62 -0.46 13.37
N TYR A 331 -20.45 -0.08 12.11
CA TYR A 331 -21.56 0.10 11.18
C TYR A 331 -21.88 -1.23 10.49
N THR A 332 -23.14 -1.64 10.52
CA THR A 332 -23.61 -2.85 9.83
C THR A 332 -24.65 -2.47 8.78
N ALA A 333 -24.33 -2.69 7.52
CA ALA A 333 -25.20 -2.35 6.39
C ALA A 333 -26.27 -3.42 6.17
N GLY A 334 -27.53 -3.07 6.42
CA GLY A 334 -28.68 -3.94 6.18
C GLY A 334 -28.71 -4.43 4.73
N GLY A 335 -28.92 -5.74 4.54
CA GLY A 335 -28.93 -6.38 3.22
C GLY A 335 -27.57 -6.85 2.72
N TYR A 336 -26.48 -6.59 3.46
CA TYR A 336 -25.16 -7.21 3.27
C TYR A 336 -24.62 -7.85 4.54
N ALA A 337 -24.95 -7.30 5.71
CA ALA A 337 -24.57 -7.87 7.01
C ALA A 337 -25.50 -9.02 7.39
N ASP A 338 -25.08 -10.27 7.14
CA ASP A 338 -25.89 -11.47 7.40
C ASP A 338 -25.37 -12.34 8.56
N SER A 339 -24.14 -12.10 9.03
CA SER A 339 -23.52 -12.89 10.10
C SER A 339 -24.20 -12.66 11.46
N LEU A 340 -24.59 -13.76 12.10
CA LEU A 340 -25.19 -13.77 13.44
C LEU A 340 -24.14 -13.92 14.55
N GLU A 341 -22.94 -14.42 14.21
CA GLU A 341 -21.87 -14.76 15.17
C GLU A 341 -20.55 -14.05 14.86
N ALA A 342 -20.59 -12.84 14.28
CA ALA A 342 -19.41 -12.07 13.95
C ALA A 342 -18.56 -11.80 15.21
N ARG A 343 -17.34 -12.33 15.22
CA ARG A 343 -16.40 -12.18 16.35
C ARG A 343 -15.48 -11.00 16.10
N TYR A 344 -15.65 -9.96 16.90
CA TYR A 344 -14.75 -8.83 16.94
C TYR A 344 -13.71 -9.02 18.04
N THR A 345 -12.43 -8.94 17.70
CA THR A 345 -11.31 -9.01 18.64
C THR A 345 -10.69 -7.62 18.81
N ILE A 346 -10.73 -7.10 20.03
CA ILE A 346 -10.21 -5.80 20.42
C ILE A 346 -8.88 -6.01 21.14
N ALA A 347 -7.80 -5.42 20.64
CA ALA A 347 -6.52 -5.33 21.34
C ALA A 347 -6.44 -3.99 22.07
N HIS A 348 -6.39 -4.02 23.41
CA HIS A 348 -6.35 -2.84 24.26
C HIS A 348 -5.58 -3.12 25.56
N GLY A 349 -4.76 -2.16 26.01
CA GLY A 349 -4.02 -2.27 27.28
C GLY A 349 -3.07 -3.49 27.39
N GLY A 350 -2.59 -4.03 26.27
CA GLY A 350 -1.79 -5.27 26.23
C GLY A 350 -2.59 -6.57 26.40
N SER A 351 -3.92 -6.48 26.34
CA SER A 351 -4.86 -7.60 26.41
C SER A 351 -5.69 -7.71 25.13
N PHE A 352 -6.35 -8.85 24.96
CA PHE A 352 -7.30 -9.09 23.88
C PHE A 352 -8.67 -9.42 24.47
N GLU A 353 -9.72 -8.83 23.92
CA GLU A 353 -11.10 -9.10 24.31
C GLU A 353 -11.94 -9.39 23.06
N SER A 354 -12.83 -10.38 23.13
CA SER A 354 -13.70 -10.73 22.01
C SER A 354 -15.16 -10.42 22.31
N VAL A 355 -15.83 -9.78 21.36
CA VAL A 355 -17.26 -9.49 21.38
C VAL A 355 -17.92 -10.20 20.21
N LEU A 356 -18.97 -10.99 20.51
CA LEU A 356 -19.86 -11.54 19.48
C LEU A 356 -20.96 -10.52 19.18
N LEU A 357 -21.19 -10.29 17.89
CA LEU A 357 -22.21 -9.37 17.41
C LEU A 357 -23.07 -10.07 16.34
N ASP A 358 -24.38 -9.93 16.47
CA ASP A 358 -25.31 -10.22 15.40
C ASP A 358 -25.36 -9.00 14.45
N GLN A 359 -24.72 -9.09 13.30
CA GLN A 359 -24.67 -7.97 12.35
C GLN A 359 -26.05 -7.68 11.73
N THR A 360 -27.03 -8.58 11.88
CA THR A 360 -28.41 -8.37 11.39
C THR A 360 -29.28 -7.58 12.38
N ALA A 361 -28.83 -7.43 13.62
CA ALA A 361 -29.62 -6.82 14.69
C ALA A 361 -29.91 -5.32 14.46
N ALA A 362 -29.11 -4.63 13.64
CA ALA A 362 -29.37 -3.27 13.21
C ALA A 362 -28.86 -3.00 11.78
N ASP A 363 -29.53 -2.07 11.10
CA ASP A 363 -29.02 -1.40 9.90
C ASP A 363 -28.45 -0.04 10.33
N GLY A 364 -27.15 -0.02 10.63
CA GLY A 364 -26.43 1.14 11.16
C GLY A 364 -25.48 0.81 12.32
N TRP A 365 -25.28 1.78 13.21
CA TRP A 365 -24.31 1.68 14.31
C TRP A 365 -24.73 0.70 15.40
N GLN A 366 -23.85 -0.25 15.73
CA GLN A 366 -23.99 -1.22 16.81
C GLN A 366 -22.82 -1.12 17.78
N SER A 367 -23.09 -1.18 19.09
CA SER A 367 -22.05 -1.05 20.13
C SER A 367 -21.33 -2.37 20.35
N LEU A 368 -19.99 -2.33 20.34
CA LEU A 368 -19.14 -3.43 20.80
C LEU A 368 -18.87 -3.33 22.31
N GLY A 369 -18.87 -2.12 22.87
CA GLY A 369 -18.64 -1.89 24.29
C GLY A 369 -17.75 -0.68 24.54
N GLU A 370 -17.25 -0.59 25.77
CA GLU A 370 -16.30 0.44 26.21
C GLU A 370 -14.99 -0.23 26.66
N PHE A 371 -13.86 0.29 26.19
CA PHE A 371 -12.54 -0.30 26.40
C PHE A 371 -11.52 0.76 26.82
N ASP A 372 -10.55 0.36 27.64
CA ASP A 372 -9.50 1.26 28.15
C ASP A 372 -8.25 1.16 27.25
N PHE A 373 -7.91 2.25 26.56
CA PHE A 373 -6.75 2.32 25.65
C PHE A 373 -5.60 3.11 26.26
N GLY A 374 -4.38 2.61 26.05
CA GLY A 374 -3.13 3.21 26.54
C GLY A 374 -2.46 4.20 25.58
N GLY A 375 -3.07 4.46 24.42
CA GLY A 375 -2.51 5.28 23.33
C GLY A 375 -2.62 4.60 21.96
N GLU A 376 -2.68 3.28 21.93
CA GLU A 376 -2.86 2.50 20.71
C GLU A 376 -3.82 1.33 20.95
N GLY A 377 -4.39 0.80 19.86
CA GLY A 377 -5.20 -0.40 19.88
C GLY A 377 -5.56 -0.90 18.49
N THR A 378 -6.23 -2.04 18.42
CA THR A 378 -6.78 -2.55 17.16
C THR A 378 -8.15 -3.16 17.37
N LEU A 379 -8.97 -3.13 16.34
CA LEU A 379 -10.19 -3.93 16.22
C LEU A 379 -10.04 -4.83 15.00
N GLN A 380 -10.32 -6.13 15.14
CA GLN A 380 -10.30 -7.08 14.05
C GLN A 380 -11.61 -7.86 14.00
N VAL A 381 -12.12 -8.16 12.81
CA VAL A 381 -13.23 -9.07 12.58
C VAL A 381 -12.80 -10.14 11.58
N ASP A 382 -13.08 -11.40 11.93
CA ASP A 382 -12.61 -12.59 11.24
C ASP A 382 -13.77 -13.34 10.60
N ASP A 383 -13.57 -13.92 9.41
CA ASP A 383 -14.62 -14.62 8.66
C ASP A 383 -14.93 -16.03 9.16
N ASN A 384 -14.10 -16.60 10.04
CA ASN A 384 -14.37 -17.87 10.71
C ASN A 384 -15.36 -17.75 11.88
N THR A 385 -16.56 -17.23 11.57
CA THR A 385 -17.60 -16.96 12.59
C THR A 385 -18.17 -18.25 13.19
N GLY A 386 -17.94 -19.41 12.56
CA GLY A 386 -18.59 -20.67 12.90
C GLY A 386 -19.87 -20.91 12.09
N GLU A 387 -20.27 -19.95 11.25
CA GLU A 387 -21.38 -20.07 10.33
C GLU A 387 -20.91 -20.72 9.01
N PRO A 388 -21.67 -21.69 8.46
CA PRO A 388 -21.18 -22.51 7.37
C PRO A 388 -21.13 -21.73 6.05
N LEU A 389 -20.05 -21.94 5.28
CA LEU A 389 -19.82 -21.27 4.00
C LEU A 389 -20.95 -21.48 2.96
N ASP A 390 -21.67 -22.60 3.03
CA ASP A 390 -22.76 -22.92 2.11
C ASP A 390 -24.05 -22.13 2.38
N GLY A 391 -24.17 -21.50 3.55
CA GLY A 391 -25.24 -20.56 3.86
C GLY A 391 -25.05 -19.20 3.18
N ALA A 392 -23.85 -18.94 2.63
CA ALA A 392 -23.47 -17.69 1.98
C ALA A 392 -23.78 -16.45 2.83
N GLN A 393 -23.72 -16.58 4.16
CA GLN A 393 -23.81 -15.44 5.07
C GLN A 393 -22.59 -14.57 4.85
N ARG A 394 -22.85 -13.29 4.71
CA ARG A 394 -21.86 -12.26 4.45
C ARG A 394 -21.46 -11.59 5.76
N LEU A 395 -20.16 -11.54 6.01
CA LEU A 395 -19.54 -10.75 7.05
C LEU A 395 -19.15 -9.40 6.44
N VAL A 396 -19.70 -8.31 6.98
CA VAL A 396 -19.43 -6.95 6.51
C VAL A 396 -18.33 -6.29 7.34
N ALA A 397 -17.45 -5.58 6.65
CA ALA A 397 -16.53 -4.59 7.18
C ALA A 397 -16.82 -3.25 6.50
N ASP A 398 -17.24 -2.27 7.28
CA ASP A 398 -17.67 -0.94 6.86
C ASP A 398 -16.90 0.05 7.76
N ALA A 399 -17.58 0.81 8.61
CA ALA A 399 -16.93 1.77 9.49
C ALA A 399 -16.91 1.40 10.98
N VAL A 400 -15.97 2.01 11.70
CA VAL A 400 -15.88 2.00 13.17
C VAL A 400 -16.04 3.43 13.68
N ARG A 401 -16.91 3.64 14.67
CA ARG A 401 -16.99 4.90 15.41
C ARG A 401 -16.35 4.73 16.79
N VAL A 402 -15.46 5.65 17.10
CA VAL A 402 -14.72 5.69 18.36
C VAL A 402 -15.07 6.97 19.10
N THR A 403 -15.57 6.84 20.33
CA THR A 403 -16.00 7.99 21.15
C THR A 403 -15.35 7.94 22.53
N LEU A 404 -14.61 8.98 22.90
CA LEU A 404 -14.06 9.11 24.25
C LEU A 404 -15.21 9.23 25.28
N LYS A 405 -15.14 8.43 26.33
CA LYS A 405 -16.06 8.47 27.47
C LYS A 405 -15.44 9.16 28.67
N ASP A 406 -14.26 8.67 29.07
CA ASP A 406 -13.52 9.19 30.21
C ASP A 406 -12.04 9.29 29.84
N ALA A 407 -11.49 10.51 29.87
CA ALA A 407 -10.05 10.68 29.78
C ALA A 407 -9.40 10.02 31.01
N ALA A 408 -8.33 9.22 30.82
CA ALA A 408 -7.57 8.75 31.96
C ALA A 408 -7.09 9.99 32.72
N ALA A 409 -7.37 10.05 34.02
CA ALA A 409 -6.98 11.18 34.85
C ALA A 409 -5.47 11.38 34.66
N GLY A 410 -5.10 12.41 33.90
CA GLY A 410 -3.71 12.70 33.62
C GLY A 410 -3.01 12.74 34.97
N SER A 411 -1.86 12.08 35.06
CA SER A 411 -0.89 12.30 36.14
C SER A 411 -0.53 13.78 36.11
N GLY A 412 -1.42 14.61 36.66
CA GLY A 412 -1.32 16.05 36.69
C GLY A 412 -0.05 16.35 37.43
N GLY A 413 0.91 16.96 36.70
CA GLY A 413 2.16 17.40 37.25
C GLY A 413 1.91 18.11 38.57
N SER A 414 2.66 17.68 39.57
CA SER A 414 2.79 18.34 40.87
C SER A 414 3.26 19.79 40.64
N GLY A 415 2.31 20.68 40.39
CA GLY A 415 2.44 22.12 40.46
C GLY A 415 2.01 22.63 41.84
N GLY A 416 2.30 21.86 42.89
CA GLY A 416 2.11 22.29 44.27
C GLY A 416 3.22 23.26 44.66
N SER A 417 3.05 24.53 44.32
CA SER A 417 3.75 25.65 44.96
C SER A 417 3.35 25.71 46.43
N GLY A 418 3.97 24.84 47.24
CA GLY A 418 3.92 24.92 48.69
C GLY A 418 4.68 26.15 49.15
N GLY A 419 3.97 27.25 49.40
CA GLY A 419 4.49 28.38 50.14
C GLY A 419 4.77 27.97 51.57
N CYS A 420 6.05 27.74 51.90
CA CYS A 420 6.50 27.74 53.28
C CYS A 420 6.74 29.19 53.71
N GLY A 421 5.80 29.68 54.54
CA GLY A 421 5.95 30.91 55.30
C GLY A 421 7.13 30.83 56.27
N ALA A 422 7.58 32.02 56.65
CA ALA A 422 8.71 32.31 57.50
C ALA A 422 8.71 31.60 58.86
N ASP A 423 9.88 31.65 59.48
CA ASP A 423 10.19 31.39 60.89
C ASP A 423 10.70 29.99 61.21
N CYS A 424 12.03 29.85 61.22
CA CYS A 424 12.78 29.27 62.35
C CYS A 424 14.28 29.59 62.19
N ALA A 425 14.75 30.54 62.98
CA ALA A 425 16.16 30.88 63.17
C ALA A 425 16.77 30.06 64.32
N GLY A 426 18.08 29.77 64.20
CA GLY A 426 18.96 29.28 65.27
C GLY A 426 19.10 27.75 65.27
N GLY A 427 20.28 27.13 65.30
CA GLY A 427 21.61 27.60 65.64
C GLY A 427 22.32 26.53 66.49
N ALA A 428 23.57 26.23 66.13
CA ALA A 428 24.60 25.51 66.88
C ALA A 428 24.62 23.96 66.88
N GLY A 429 25.76 23.42 66.39
CA GLY A 429 26.60 22.57 67.24
C GLY A 429 27.03 21.21 66.68
N GLY A 430 28.29 21.12 66.25
CA GLY A 430 29.17 19.99 66.62
C GLY A 430 29.23 18.75 65.71
N ALA A 431 30.32 18.64 64.94
CA ALA A 431 30.91 17.37 64.48
C ALA A 431 31.80 16.76 65.60
N PRO A 432 32.63 15.69 65.42
CA PRO A 432 32.76 14.72 64.30
C PRO A 432 32.98 13.25 64.75
N SER A 433 32.93 12.29 63.81
CA SER A 433 33.80 11.08 63.70
C SER A 433 33.17 10.04 62.77
N ALA A 434 33.85 9.05 62.18
CA ALA A 434 35.20 8.86 61.64
C ALA A 434 35.23 7.39 61.15
N GLY A 435 35.92 7.11 60.04
CA GLY A 435 36.31 5.76 59.59
C GLY A 435 35.28 5.07 58.69
N GLY A 436 35.60 4.42 57.58
CA GLY A 436 36.85 4.06 56.89
C GLY A 436 36.41 3.34 55.59
N ALA A 437 37.06 3.57 54.45
CA ALA A 437 38.03 2.65 53.82
C ALA A 437 37.48 1.23 53.58
N ALA A 438 37.62 0.55 52.44
CA ALA A 438 38.37 0.74 51.20
C ALA A 438 37.89 -0.35 50.21
N GLY A 439 38.17 -0.18 48.91
CA GLY A 439 37.92 -1.24 47.92
C GLY A 439 38.19 -0.81 46.49
N SER A 440 39.45 -0.45 46.20
CA SER A 440 40.00 -0.23 44.85
C SER A 440 40.66 -1.50 44.34
N VAL A 441 40.34 -1.94 43.11
CA VAL A 441 41.22 -2.56 42.09
C VAL A 441 40.47 -2.37 40.75
N GLY A 442 40.88 -1.53 39.80
CA GLY A 442 41.99 -1.70 38.85
C GLY A 442 41.42 -2.22 37.51
N GLY A 443 41.72 -1.73 36.32
CA GLY A 443 42.62 -0.71 35.82
C GLY A 443 42.72 -0.83 34.29
N SER A 444 43.31 0.19 33.65
CA SER A 444 43.80 0.24 32.26
C SER A 444 42.73 0.35 31.15
N GLY A 445 42.74 1.31 30.23
CA GLY A 445 43.77 2.25 29.82
C GLY A 445 43.87 2.24 28.28
N SER A 446 43.50 3.33 27.61
CA SER A 446 44.28 3.91 26.50
C SER A 446 43.60 5.19 26.00
N GLN A 447 44.39 6.27 26.09
CA GLN A 447 44.12 7.57 25.48
C GLN A 447 44.68 7.55 24.07
N GLY A 448 44.00 8.21 23.13
CA GLY A 448 44.49 8.50 21.79
C GLY A 448 43.83 9.74 21.23
N ALA A 449 44.45 10.90 21.45
CA ALA A 449 44.03 12.19 20.92
C ALA A 449 44.87 12.58 19.69
N ARG A 450 44.18 12.92 18.58
CA ARG A 450 44.39 14.01 17.59
C ARG A 450 45.75 14.17 16.85
N PRO A 451 45.74 14.60 15.57
CA PRO A 451 45.52 16.02 15.16
C PRO A 451 44.64 16.16 13.90
N VAL A 452 43.61 17.02 13.83
CA VAL A 452 43.63 18.47 13.49
C VAL A 452 44.71 18.89 12.49
N THR A 453 44.36 18.88 11.20
CA THR A 453 45.02 19.71 10.19
C THR A 453 44.08 20.83 9.74
N ARG A 454 44.56 22.04 9.99
CA ARG A 454 44.04 23.35 9.64
C ARG A 454 44.70 23.74 8.31
N THR A 455 43.91 24.09 7.30
CA THR A 455 44.38 24.88 6.16
C THR A 455 43.47 26.09 6.03
N GLU A 456 44.05 27.24 6.34
CA GLU A 456 43.52 28.58 6.11
C GLU A 456 43.90 29.03 4.68
N GLY A 457 43.01 29.82 4.09
CA GLY A 457 43.12 30.47 2.78
C GLY A 457 41.72 30.48 2.15
N GLY A 458 40.90 31.53 2.20
CA GLY A 458 41.19 32.96 2.15
C GLY A 458 40.72 33.47 0.79
N GLU A 459 39.85 34.51 0.81
CA GLU A 459 39.24 35.20 -0.35
C GLU A 459 37.99 34.50 -0.94
N GLY A 460 36.83 35.12 -1.15
CA GLY A 460 36.38 36.50 -1.05
C GLY A 460 34.96 36.62 -1.63
N CYS A 461 34.18 37.54 -1.06
CA CYS A 461 32.91 38.14 -1.48
C CYS A 461 32.24 37.76 -2.81
N GLY A 462 30.90 37.67 -2.78
CA GLY A 462 30.09 38.32 -3.83
C GLY A 462 28.71 37.72 -4.12
N CYS A 463 27.70 38.14 -3.36
CA CYS A 463 26.34 38.20 -3.89
C CYS A 463 26.31 39.21 -5.04
N ARG A 464 26.02 38.76 -6.27
CA ARG A 464 25.43 39.61 -7.32
C ARG A 464 24.36 38.83 -8.07
N THR A 465 23.16 39.36 -7.94
CA THR A 465 22.06 39.26 -8.90
C THR A 465 22.54 39.63 -10.30
N ALA A 466 22.33 38.73 -11.27
CA ALA A 466 22.37 39.06 -12.69
C ALA A 466 21.03 38.69 -13.31
N THR A 467 20.21 39.71 -13.49
CA THR A 467 19.17 39.78 -14.50
C THR A 467 19.80 39.67 -15.88
N SER A 468 19.41 38.68 -16.68
CA SER A 468 19.36 38.85 -18.14
C SER A 468 18.28 37.95 -18.72
N SER A 469 17.20 38.61 -19.11
CA SER A 469 16.32 38.21 -20.18
C SER A 469 17.16 37.75 -21.38
N ASP A 470 16.89 36.55 -21.90
CA ASP A 470 16.89 36.41 -23.35
C ASP A 470 15.91 35.35 -23.81
N ARG A 471 15.13 35.77 -24.81
CA ARG A 471 14.08 35.00 -25.48
C ARG A 471 14.74 34.02 -26.44
N GLY A 472 14.48 32.73 -26.25
CA GLY A 472 14.85 31.67 -27.18
C GLY A 472 13.67 30.75 -27.45
N SER A 473 12.80 31.16 -28.38
CA SER A 473 11.76 30.33 -28.97
C SER A 473 12.40 29.18 -29.76
N LEU A 474 12.27 27.94 -29.29
CA LEU A 474 12.46 26.74 -30.10
C LEU A 474 11.40 25.68 -29.74
N SER A 475 10.33 25.71 -30.53
CA SER A 475 9.68 24.58 -31.18
C SER A 475 9.84 23.20 -30.52
N GLY A 476 8.77 22.76 -29.86
CA GLY A 476 8.57 21.36 -29.49
C GLY A 476 8.39 20.48 -30.72
N PHE A 477 9.18 19.42 -30.81
CA PHE A 477 8.91 18.20 -31.57
C PHE A 477 9.72 17.07 -30.94
N GLY A 478 9.04 16.09 -30.37
CA GLY A 478 9.63 14.87 -29.83
C GLY A 478 8.59 13.75 -29.84
N TYR A 479 8.26 13.25 -31.03
CA TYR A 479 7.44 12.06 -31.23
C TYR A 479 8.34 10.82 -31.35
N PHE A 480 7.94 9.78 -30.62
CA PHE A 480 7.83 8.37 -31.05
C PHE A 480 8.86 7.80 -32.04
N ALA A 481 9.65 6.85 -31.54
CA ALA A 481 10.16 5.67 -32.26
C ALA A 481 10.53 4.64 -31.18
N LEU A 482 10.09 3.38 -31.17
CA LEU A 482 10.38 2.41 -32.22
C LEU A 482 9.48 1.17 -32.07
N ALA A 483 8.35 1.11 -32.77
CA ALA A 483 7.56 -0.11 -32.90
C ALA A 483 6.92 -0.16 -34.29
N LEU A 484 7.72 -0.42 -35.33
CA LEU A 484 7.28 -0.87 -36.67
C LEU A 484 8.49 -1.02 -37.60
N TRP A 485 9.21 -2.15 -37.49
CA TRP A 485 10.18 -2.54 -38.52
C TRP A 485 10.11 -4.02 -38.93
N LEU A 486 8.96 -4.67 -38.84
CA LEU A 486 8.81 -6.02 -39.42
C LEU A 486 7.43 -6.24 -40.03
N PHE A 487 7.03 -5.48 -41.05
CA PHE A 487 6.00 -5.95 -42.02
C PHE A 487 6.04 -5.13 -43.32
N ARG A 488 7.09 -5.29 -44.13
CA ARG A 488 7.03 -4.89 -45.55
C ARG A 488 7.99 -5.66 -46.44
N ARG A 489 7.70 -6.94 -46.69
CA ARG A 489 8.16 -7.64 -47.90
C ARG A 489 7.31 -8.88 -48.18
N ARG A 490 6.32 -8.74 -49.04
CA ARG A 490 5.93 -9.69 -50.11
C ARG A 490 4.54 -9.34 -50.64
N ARG A 491 4.50 -8.74 -51.84
CA ARG A 491 3.58 -9.09 -52.94
C ARG A 491 3.95 -8.28 -54.18
N THR A 492 4.73 -8.92 -55.04
CA THR A 492 4.76 -8.67 -56.48
C THR A 492 4.60 -10.03 -57.16
N ARG A 493 3.36 -10.38 -57.44
CA ARG A 493 2.82 -11.04 -58.65
C ARG A 493 1.36 -11.38 -58.39
#